data_AF-A0A4W5KC31-F1
#
_entry.id   AF-A0A4W5KC31-F1
#
_cell.length_a   1.000
_cell.length_b   1.000
_cell.length_c   1.000
_cell.angle_alpha   90.00
_cell.angle_beta   90.00
_cell.angle_gamma   90.00
#
_symmetry.space_group_name_H-M   'P 1'
#
loop_
_entity.id
_entity.type
_entity.pdbx_description
1 polymer ?
#
loop_
_entity_poly.entity_id
_entity_poly.type
_entity_poly.pdbx_seq_one_letter_code
_entity_poly.pdbx_strand_id
1 'polypeptide(L)'
;MCQPHRSCNINEDSGLPVAFTIAHELGHSFGIHHDGQGNDCELEGRHPFIMSRQLMYDTSPLTWSSCSKDYITRFLDRGWGFCLDDRPSKKDLTTPLARLGIRYTTRHQCQLQYGPNATYCHEIDNVCQILWCSVNGSCRSKLDSPIDGTRCGPEKWCISGECVIVGKLPETVNGNWGQWSSWSHCSRTCGAGVQSADRECNHPKPEFGGRYCTGERRRYRICNTKPCQKAKPTFREMLCSEFDTVPYQNELYEWVPVASPSSPCELHCRPVREHFSEKMLDTVTDGTPCFMNNNSRSICVNGVCKVEREREREREREREREREREREREREREREREGEGGSEGESQC
;
A
#
# COMPACT_ATOMS: atom_id res chain seq x y z
N MET A 1 6.46 7.66 7.59
CA MET A 1 6.90 7.94 6.21
C MET A 1 7.11 9.44 6.03
N CYS A 2 6.09 10.27 5.85
CA CYS A 2 6.29 11.70 5.54
C CYS A 2 6.57 12.62 6.75
N GLN A 3 7.24 12.12 7.79
CA GLN A 3 7.63 12.90 8.97
C GLN A 3 9.15 13.07 8.99
N PRO A 4 9.70 14.29 8.85
CA PRO A 4 11.14 14.49 8.65
C PRO A 4 12.04 13.86 9.73
N HIS A 5 11.57 13.80 10.97
CA HIS A 5 12.32 13.28 12.12
C HIS A 5 12.09 11.78 12.39
N ARG A 6 11.19 11.12 11.64
CA ARG A 6 10.86 9.68 11.78
C ARG A 6 10.94 8.91 10.47
N SER A 7 11.25 9.58 9.36
CA SER A 7 11.41 8.98 8.04
C SER A 7 12.80 8.38 7.87
N CYS A 8 13.16 7.46 8.75
CA CYS A 8 14.49 6.86 8.77
C CYS A 8 14.42 5.40 9.20
N ASN A 9 15.26 4.59 8.57
CA ASN A 9 15.31 3.15 8.76
C ASN A 9 16.79 2.78 8.94
N ILE A 10 17.09 1.90 9.89
CA ILE A 10 18.44 1.36 10.08
C ILE A 10 18.35 -0.12 9.76
N ASN A 11 19.18 -0.58 8.83
CA ASN A 11 19.19 -1.97 8.38
C ASN A 11 20.61 -2.51 8.48
N GLU A 12 20.78 -3.68 9.07
CA GLU A 12 22.05 -4.41 9.09
C GLU A 12 22.27 -5.10 7.75
N ASP A 13 23.45 -4.94 7.15
CA ASP A 13 23.80 -5.59 5.88
C ASP A 13 24.00 -7.10 6.08
N SER A 14 23.03 -7.87 5.58
CA SER A 14 23.04 -9.34 5.59
C SER A 14 23.34 -9.95 4.22
N GLY A 15 23.84 -9.14 3.28
CA GLY A 15 23.97 -9.48 1.86
C GLY A 15 22.69 -9.14 1.10
N LEU A 16 22.43 -9.80 -0.03
CA LEU A 16 21.24 -9.52 -0.85
C LEU A 16 19.88 -9.69 -0.11
N PRO A 17 19.72 -10.62 0.86
CA PRO A 17 18.48 -10.71 1.65
C PRO A 17 18.13 -9.44 2.44
N VAL A 18 19.08 -8.51 2.64
CA VAL A 18 18.82 -7.21 3.27
C VAL A 18 17.71 -6.44 2.56
N ALA A 19 17.45 -6.71 1.28
CA ALA A 19 16.33 -6.12 0.54
C ALA A 19 14.98 -6.39 1.21
N PHE A 20 14.79 -7.58 1.80
CA PHE A 20 13.57 -7.93 2.54
C PHE A 20 13.50 -7.19 3.87
N THR A 21 14.62 -7.04 4.58
CA THR A 21 14.70 -6.22 5.79
C THR A 21 14.37 -4.75 5.47
N ILE A 22 14.94 -4.19 4.41
CA ILE A 22 14.65 -2.82 3.96
C ILE A 22 13.16 -2.68 3.64
N ALA A 23 12.56 -3.65 2.95
CA ALA A 23 11.13 -3.67 2.67
C ALA A 23 10.29 -3.71 3.96
N HIS A 24 10.66 -4.57 4.91
CA HIS A 24 10.03 -4.67 6.23
C HIS A 24 10.05 -3.34 6.99
N GLU A 25 11.22 -2.72 7.12
CA GLU A 25 11.37 -1.44 7.84
C GLU A 25 10.67 -0.28 7.11
N LEU A 26 10.61 -0.32 5.77
CA LEU A 26 9.77 0.60 5.01
C LEU A 26 8.28 0.37 5.28
N GLY A 27 7.85 -0.88 5.46
CA GLY A 27 6.50 -1.22 5.91
C GLY A 27 6.16 -0.53 7.23
N HIS A 28 7.03 -0.60 8.23
CA HIS A 28 6.87 0.15 9.48
C HIS A 28 6.81 1.67 9.28
N SER A 29 7.59 2.20 8.33
CA SER A 29 7.48 3.62 7.95
C SER A 29 6.09 3.98 7.41
N PHE A 30 5.37 3.04 6.79
CA PHE A 30 3.97 3.19 6.38
C PHE A 30 2.95 2.84 7.48
N GLY A 31 3.39 2.67 8.73
CA GLY A 31 2.52 2.32 9.85
C GLY A 31 1.98 0.89 9.79
N ILE A 32 2.63 0.01 9.02
CA ILE A 32 2.27 -1.41 8.97
C ILE A 32 2.80 -2.09 10.23
N HIS A 33 1.93 -2.78 10.97
CA HIS A 33 2.30 -3.59 12.11
C HIS A 33 2.65 -5.01 11.70
N HIS A 34 3.28 -5.76 12.61
CA HIS A 34 3.58 -7.17 12.34
C HIS A 34 2.31 -8.00 12.13
N ASP A 35 2.41 -8.93 11.21
CA ASP A 35 1.38 -9.93 10.97
C ASP A 35 1.17 -10.80 12.23
N GLY A 36 -0.09 -11.03 12.60
CA GLY A 36 -0.46 -11.76 13.82
C GLY A 36 -0.26 -10.98 15.13
N GLN A 37 0.01 -9.67 15.08
CA GLN A 37 0.03 -8.80 16.25
C GLN A 37 -1.23 -7.93 16.29
N GLY A 38 -2.24 -8.40 17.02
CA GLY A 38 -3.52 -7.68 17.14
C GLY A 38 -4.30 -7.59 15.81
N ASN A 39 -4.00 -8.49 14.86
CA ASN A 39 -4.68 -8.66 13.59
C ASN A 39 -4.79 -10.16 13.25
N ASP A 40 -5.64 -10.48 12.28
CA ASP A 40 -6.02 -11.83 11.86
C ASP A 40 -5.07 -12.47 10.84
N CYS A 41 -3.95 -11.80 10.51
CA CYS A 41 -2.91 -12.36 9.63
C CYS A 41 -1.89 -13.21 10.39
N GLU A 42 -2.33 -14.00 11.37
CA GLU A 42 -1.45 -14.95 12.05
C GLU A 42 -0.90 -16.01 11.07
N LEU A 43 0.33 -16.47 11.33
CA LEU A 43 1.01 -17.48 10.54
C LEU A 43 0.42 -18.86 10.83
N GLU A 44 -0.76 -19.16 10.28
CA GLU A 44 -1.31 -20.53 10.28
C GLU A 44 -0.54 -21.42 9.28
N GLY A 45 0.66 -21.87 9.67
CA GLY A 45 1.36 -22.99 9.04
C GLY A 45 1.74 -22.82 7.55
N ARG A 46 1.65 -21.61 6.98
CA ARG A 46 1.99 -21.32 5.58
C ARG A 46 2.71 -19.99 5.45
N HIS A 47 3.82 -20.04 4.73
CA HIS A 47 4.65 -18.99 4.13
C HIS A 47 4.76 -17.65 4.89
N PRO A 48 5.98 -17.24 5.30
CA PRO A 48 6.19 -15.96 5.93
C PRO A 48 5.87 -14.80 4.98
N PHE A 49 5.16 -13.79 5.50
CA PHE A 49 4.98 -12.51 4.83
C PHE A 49 6.13 -11.56 5.17
N ILE A 50 6.30 -10.51 4.37
CA ILE A 50 7.32 -9.47 4.61
C ILE A 50 7.20 -8.87 6.01
N MET A 51 6.00 -8.67 6.55
CA MET A 51 5.77 -8.10 7.88
C MET A 51 5.66 -9.14 9.00
N SER A 52 6.13 -10.36 8.77
CA SER A 52 6.28 -11.36 9.84
C SER A 52 7.30 -10.88 10.88
N ARG A 53 7.07 -11.18 12.16
CA ARG A 53 7.99 -10.77 13.26
C ARG A 53 9.40 -11.34 13.13
N GLN A 54 9.51 -12.47 12.44
CA GLN A 54 10.76 -13.17 12.23
C GLN A 54 10.92 -13.42 10.74
N LEU A 55 12.10 -13.10 10.22
CA LEU A 55 12.45 -13.44 8.85
C LEU A 55 12.64 -14.95 8.80
N MET A 56 11.58 -15.66 8.40
CA MET A 56 11.66 -17.07 8.09
C MET A 56 12.00 -17.19 6.61
N TYR A 57 13.03 -17.97 6.33
CA TYR A 57 13.47 -18.22 4.97
C TYR A 57 12.75 -19.46 4.46
N ASP A 58 12.03 -19.30 3.35
CA ASP A 58 11.30 -20.37 2.68
C ASP A 58 11.56 -20.27 1.18
N THR A 59 11.33 -21.38 0.48
CA THR A 59 11.44 -21.55 -0.96
C THR A 59 10.48 -20.67 -1.77
N SER A 60 9.46 -20.09 -1.12
CA SER A 60 8.46 -19.24 -1.77
C SER A 60 8.85 -17.76 -1.70
N PRO A 61 8.60 -16.96 -2.75
CA PRO A 61 8.85 -15.53 -2.73
C PRO A 61 8.10 -14.86 -1.56
N LEU A 62 8.81 -14.03 -0.79
CA LEU A 62 8.20 -13.25 0.28
C LEU A 62 7.17 -12.26 -0.32
N THR A 63 5.95 -12.31 0.19
CA THR A 63 4.84 -11.45 -0.25
C THR A 63 4.30 -10.61 0.91
N TRP A 64 3.48 -9.61 0.60
CA TRP A 64 2.76 -8.84 1.61
C TRP A 64 1.43 -9.53 1.96
N SER A 65 1.06 -9.54 3.25
CA SER A 65 -0.21 -10.07 3.73
C SER A 65 -1.40 -9.17 3.32
N SER A 66 -2.63 -9.69 3.48
CA SER A 66 -3.86 -8.87 3.38
C SER A 66 -3.86 -7.75 4.41
N CYS A 67 -3.40 -7.99 5.64
CA CYS A 67 -3.30 -6.97 6.69
C CYS A 67 -2.31 -5.88 6.29
N SER A 68 -1.14 -6.23 5.78
CA SER A 68 -0.15 -5.26 5.28
C SER A 68 -0.74 -4.36 4.19
N LYS A 69 -1.49 -4.94 3.25
CA LYS A 69 -2.22 -4.22 2.20
C LYS A 69 -3.26 -3.26 2.79
N ASP A 70 -3.97 -3.67 3.83
CA ASP A 70 -4.99 -2.83 4.48
C ASP A 70 -4.37 -1.67 5.27
N TYR A 71 -3.27 -1.91 6.00
CA TYR A 71 -2.53 -0.87 6.72
C TYR A 71 -2.03 0.22 5.77
N ILE A 72 -1.32 -0.16 4.70
CA ILE A 72 -0.78 0.82 3.76
C ILE A 72 -1.89 1.57 3.00
N THR A 73 -2.99 0.87 2.66
CA THR A 73 -4.15 1.51 2.01
C THR A 73 -4.75 2.57 2.94
N ARG A 74 -4.98 2.25 4.22
CA ARG A 74 -5.50 3.21 5.21
C ARG A 74 -4.54 4.38 5.43
N PHE A 75 -3.23 4.11 5.50
CA PHE A 75 -2.20 5.14 5.65
C PHE A 75 -2.25 6.16 4.50
N LEU A 76 -2.29 5.66 3.26
CA LEU A 76 -2.31 6.50 2.06
C LEU A 76 -3.65 7.23 1.89
N ASP A 77 -4.77 6.54 2.07
CA ASP A 77 -6.10 7.14 1.93
C ASP A 77 -6.29 8.30 2.93
N ARG A 78 -5.70 8.21 4.13
CA ARG A 78 -5.70 9.28 5.16
C ARG A 78 -4.83 10.49 4.79
N GLY A 79 -4.10 10.45 3.68
CA GLY A 79 -3.20 11.51 3.26
C GLY A 79 -1.89 11.57 4.06
N TRP A 80 -1.56 10.54 4.85
CA TRP A 80 -0.29 10.49 5.60
C TRP A 80 0.93 10.24 4.69
N GLY A 81 0.70 9.91 3.42
CA GLY A 81 1.69 9.75 2.36
C GLY A 81 1.96 10.99 1.50
N PHE A 82 1.53 12.19 1.91
CA PHE A 82 1.56 13.42 1.09
C PHE A 82 2.90 13.76 0.41
N CYS A 83 4.04 13.34 0.98
CA CYS A 83 5.37 13.55 0.42
C CYS A 83 5.73 12.61 -0.73
N LEU A 84 4.84 11.68 -1.09
CA LEU A 84 5.02 10.69 -2.15
C LEU A 84 4.15 11.01 -3.38
N ASP A 85 3.38 12.10 -3.33
CA ASP A 85 2.42 12.46 -4.37
C ASP A 85 3.09 13.01 -5.64
N ASP A 86 4.29 13.59 -5.51
CA ASP A 86 5.06 14.09 -6.63
C ASP A 86 6.00 13.05 -7.22
N ARG A 87 6.27 13.19 -8.53
CA ARG A 87 7.25 12.34 -9.20
C ARG A 87 8.66 12.82 -8.84
N PRO A 88 9.59 11.90 -8.53
CA PRO A 88 10.97 12.27 -8.24
C PRO A 88 11.59 13.01 -9.43
N SER A 89 12.22 14.16 -9.15
CA SER A 89 12.82 15.05 -10.14
C SER A 89 14.06 14.46 -10.84
N LYS A 90 14.71 13.47 -10.23
CA LYS A 90 15.85 12.74 -10.79
C LYS A 90 15.47 11.30 -11.12
N LYS A 91 15.71 10.90 -12.37
CA LYS A 91 15.55 9.51 -12.86
C LYS A 91 16.86 8.71 -12.72
N ASP A 92 17.51 8.73 -11.56
CA ASP A 92 18.85 8.12 -11.42
C ASP A 92 18.83 6.59 -11.16
N LEU A 93 17.67 5.95 -11.15
CA LEU A 93 17.53 4.50 -10.91
C LEU A 93 17.07 3.77 -12.19
N THR A 94 17.90 3.77 -13.24
CA THR A 94 17.60 3.08 -14.51
C THR A 94 18.19 1.67 -14.61
N THR A 95 18.54 1.02 -13.50
CA THR A 95 19.01 -0.38 -13.59
C THR A 95 17.80 -1.30 -13.71
N PRO A 96 17.62 -2.03 -14.83
CA PRO A 96 16.52 -2.98 -14.94
C PRO A 96 16.69 -4.08 -13.89
N LEU A 97 15.72 -4.22 -12.98
CA LEU A 97 15.72 -5.21 -11.89
C LEU A 97 15.99 -6.64 -12.40
N ALA A 98 15.50 -6.98 -13.60
CA ALA A 98 15.68 -8.26 -14.26
C ALA A 98 17.13 -8.63 -14.63
N ARG A 99 18.12 -7.75 -14.38
CA ARG A 99 19.55 -8.02 -14.63
C ARG A 99 20.38 -8.18 -13.37
N LEU A 100 19.79 -8.10 -12.17
CA LEU A 100 20.58 -8.17 -10.94
C LEU A 100 21.28 -9.52 -10.81
N GLY A 101 20.62 -10.65 -11.08
CA GLY A 101 21.28 -11.97 -11.05
C GLY A 101 22.36 -12.19 -12.13
N ILE A 102 22.41 -11.35 -13.16
CA ILE A 102 23.52 -11.34 -14.13
C ILE A 102 24.75 -10.69 -13.50
N ARG A 103 24.55 -9.62 -12.71
CA ARG A 103 25.63 -8.89 -12.03
C ARG A 103 26.11 -9.62 -10.78
N TYR A 104 25.20 -10.19 -10.01
CA TYR A 104 25.51 -10.98 -8.82
C TYR A 104 25.36 -12.46 -9.15
N THR A 105 26.42 -13.05 -9.67
CA THR A 105 26.48 -14.49 -9.97
C THR A 105 26.32 -15.35 -8.71
N THR A 106 26.00 -16.63 -8.84
CA THR A 106 25.88 -17.57 -7.70
C THR A 106 27.11 -17.53 -6.78
N ARG A 107 28.32 -17.47 -7.35
CA ARG A 107 29.56 -17.29 -6.60
C ARG A 107 29.54 -16.00 -5.78
N HIS A 108 29.19 -14.87 -6.40
CA HIS A 108 29.17 -13.58 -5.72
C HIS A 108 28.13 -13.55 -4.59
N GLN A 109 26.95 -14.13 -4.82
CA GLN A 109 25.91 -14.27 -3.80
C GLN A 109 26.41 -15.10 -2.60
N CYS A 110 27.11 -16.21 -2.84
CA CYS A 110 27.74 -16.99 -1.77
C CYS A 110 28.80 -16.19 -1.00
N GLN A 111 29.59 -15.39 -1.69
CA GLN A 111 30.61 -14.55 -1.06
C GLN A 111 30.00 -13.47 -0.15
N LEU A 112 28.85 -12.90 -0.53
CA LEU A 112 28.12 -11.96 0.30
C LEU A 112 27.55 -12.64 1.57
N GLN A 113 27.13 -13.90 1.49
CA GLN A 113 26.52 -14.60 2.63
C GLN A 113 27.53 -15.20 3.61
N TYR A 114 28.67 -15.71 3.12
CA TYR A 114 29.61 -16.54 3.88
C TYR A 114 31.06 -16.07 3.81
N GLY A 115 31.35 -14.97 3.11
CA GLY A 115 32.68 -14.39 2.98
C GLY A 115 33.43 -14.77 1.69
N PRO A 116 34.61 -14.17 1.44
CA PRO A 116 35.26 -14.13 0.13
C PRO A 116 35.66 -15.50 -0.44
N ASN A 117 35.87 -16.49 0.42
CA ASN A 117 36.28 -17.84 0.04
C ASN A 117 35.10 -18.76 -0.33
N ALA A 118 33.85 -18.31 -0.10
CA ALA A 118 32.68 -19.11 -0.44
C ALA A 118 32.47 -19.19 -1.95
N THR A 119 32.02 -20.35 -2.43
CA THR A 119 31.74 -20.59 -3.84
C THR A 119 30.41 -21.31 -4.00
N TYR A 120 29.92 -21.47 -5.23
CA TYR A 120 28.67 -22.20 -5.50
C TYR A 120 28.88 -23.71 -5.28
N CYS A 121 27.91 -24.36 -4.63
CA CYS A 121 27.91 -25.82 -4.44
C CYS A 121 27.29 -26.50 -5.66
N HIS A 122 28.10 -27.23 -6.43
CA HIS A 122 27.66 -27.89 -7.65
C HIS A 122 26.88 -29.21 -7.43
N GLU A 123 26.88 -29.73 -6.21
CA GLU A 123 26.31 -31.04 -5.87
C GLU A 123 24.78 -31.04 -5.70
N ILE A 124 24.15 -29.85 -5.72
CA ILE A 124 22.72 -29.70 -5.51
C ILE A 124 22.04 -29.23 -6.80
N ASP A 125 21.09 -30.02 -7.28
CA ASP A 125 20.16 -29.62 -8.33
C ASP A 125 19.08 -28.68 -7.75
N ASN A 126 18.55 -27.77 -8.57
CA ASN A 126 17.52 -26.78 -8.21
C ASN A 126 18.01 -25.45 -7.59
N VAL A 127 18.99 -24.82 -8.25
CA VAL A 127 19.54 -23.49 -7.91
C VAL A 127 18.46 -22.45 -7.58
N CYS A 128 17.35 -22.41 -8.34
CA CYS A 128 16.40 -21.31 -8.26
C CYS A 128 15.52 -21.31 -7.01
N GLN A 129 15.40 -22.44 -6.31
CA GLN A 129 14.67 -22.50 -5.05
C GLN A 129 15.56 -22.14 -3.86
N ILE A 130 16.78 -22.70 -3.82
CA ILE A 130 17.71 -22.53 -2.69
C ILE A 130 19.14 -22.39 -3.21
N LEU A 131 19.81 -21.32 -2.81
CA LEU A 131 21.23 -21.10 -3.06
C LEU A 131 22.06 -21.92 -2.07
N TRP A 132 22.82 -22.88 -2.59
CA TRP A 132 23.79 -23.67 -1.83
C TRP A 132 25.22 -23.20 -2.11
N CYS A 133 25.98 -23.00 -1.04
CA CYS A 133 27.33 -22.46 -1.07
C CYS A 133 28.33 -23.43 -0.44
N SER A 134 29.44 -23.69 -1.14
CA SER A 134 30.58 -24.42 -0.58
C SER A 134 31.41 -23.49 0.29
N VAL A 135 31.52 -23.84 1.57
CA VAL A 135 32.31 -23.13 2.59
C VAL A 135 33.25 -24.13 3.23
N ASN A 136 34.56 -23.94 3.06
CA ASN A 136 35.60 -24.86 3.55
C ASN A 136 35.41 -26.32 3.12
N GLY A 137 34.90 -26.54 1.90
CA GLY A 137 34.67 -27.88 1.35
C GLY A 137 33.38 -28.55 1.80
N SER A 138 32.50 -27.86 2.54
CA SER A 138 31.16 -28.35 2.89
C SER A 138 30.08 -27.43 2.34
N CYS A 139 29.03 -28.01 1.75
CA CYS A 139 27.89 -27.25 1.27
C CYS A 139 26.98 -26.79 2.42
N ARG A 140 26.64 -25.50 2.42
CA ARG A 140 25.79 -24.83 3.41
C ARG A 140 24.82 -23.90 2.68
N SER A 141 23.66 -23.67 3.27
CA SER A 141 22.68 -22.72 2.75
C SER A 141 22.00 -21.97 3.90
N LYS A 142 21.57 -20.74 3.63
CA LYS A 142 20.68 -19.96 4.50
C LYS A 142 19.19 -20.15 4.14
N LEU A 143 18.89 -21.07 3.21
CA LEU A 143 17.55 -21.32 2.65
C LEU A 143 16.99 -20.17 1.77
N ASP A 144 17.85 -19.23 1.38
CA ASP A 144 17.51 -18.17 0.45
C ASP A 144 17.45 -18.68 -0.99
N SER A 145 16.44 -18.27 -1.74
CA SER A 145 16.46 -18.37 -3.20
C SER A 145 17.47 -17.36 -3.78
N PRO A 146 18.21 -17.71 -4.85
CA PRO A 146 19.06 -16.75 -5.52
C PRO A 146 18.20 -15.67 -6.18
N ILE A 147 18.77 -14.47 -6.35
CA ILE A 147 18.03 -13.36 -6.94
C ILE A 147 17.61 -13.63 -8.40
N ASP A 148 16.50 -13.02 -8.81
CA ASP A 148 16.00 -13.10 -10.18
C ASP A 148 17.07 -12.67 -11.21
N GLY A 149 17.14 -13.41 -12.30
CA GLY A 149 18.16 -13.30 -13.33
C GLY A 149 19.46 -14.07 -13.00
N THR A 150 19.48 -14.95 -11.99
CA THR A 150 20.63 -15.82 -11.70
C THR A 150 20.68 -16.99 -12.69
N ARG A 151 21.85 -17.33 -13.23
CA ARG A 151 21.97 -18.41 -14.22
C ARG A 151 21.71 -19.77 -13.57
N CYS A 152 20.74 -20.51 -14.11
CA CYS A 152 20.41 -21.88 -13.67
C CYS A 152 20.67 -22.95 -14.75
N GLY A 153 21.04 -22.54 -15.96
CA GLY A 153 21.42 -23.44 -17.03
C GLY A 153 21.92 -22.73 -18.29
N PRO A 154 22.21 -23.48 -19.37
CA PRO A 154 22.44 -22.89 -20.69
C PRO A 154 21.19 -22.12 -21.13
N GLU A 155 21.34 -20.81 -21.38
CA GLU A 155 20.25 -19.90 -21.79
C GLU A 155 19.02 -19.89 -20.85
N LYS A 156 19.21 -20.23 -19.57
CA LYS A 156 18.16 -20.22 -18.55
C LYS A 156 18.54 -19.41 -17.33
N TRP A 157 17.55 -18.75 -16.74
CA TRP A 157 17.68 -17.93 -15.53
C TRP A 157 16.57 -18.20 -14.53
N CYS A 158 16.88 -17.97 -13.25
CA CYS A 158 15.91 -18.01 -12.18
C CYS A 158 15.00 -16.77 -12.27
N ILE A 159 13.69 -16.99 -12.32
CA ILE A 159 12.66 -15.95 -12.27
C ILE A 159 11.55 -16.44 -11.35
N SER A 160 11.30 -15.71 -10.25
CA SER A 160 10.26 -16.07 -9.27
C SER A 160 10.40 -17.51 -8.74
N GLY A 161 11.64 -17.97 -8.51
CA GLY A 161 11.94 -19.30 -7.99
C GLY A 161 12.07 -20.41 -9.05
N GLU A 162 11.76 -20.13 -10.32
CA GLU A 162 11.72 -21.12 -11.40
C GLU A 162 12.84 -20.92 -12.44
N CYS A 163 13.39 -22.02 -12.97
CA CYS A 163 14.44 -21.98 -14.00
C CYS A 163 13.85 -21.91 -15.42
N VAL A 164 13.77 -20.70 -15.99
CA VAL A 164 13.08 -20.43 -17.26
C VAL A 164 14.04 -20.03 -18.39
N ILE A 165 13.67 -20.31 -19.64
CA ILE A 165 14.47 -19.96 -20.84
C ILE A 165 14.35 -18.46 -21.17
N VAL A 166 15.45 -17.81 -21.56
CA VAL A 166 15.50 -16.40 -21.99
C VAL A 166 14.58 -16.13 -23.19
N GLY A 167 13.85 -15.02 -23.15
CA GLY A 167 13.00 -14.56 -24.27
C GLY A 167 11.50 -14.84 -24.07
N LYS A 168 11.14 -15.61 -23.03
CA LYS A 168 9.78 -15.71 -22.49
C LYS A 168 9.69 -15.02 -21.12
N LEU A 169 10.18 -13.79 -21.00
CA LEU A 169 9.72 -12.98 -19.86
C LEU A 169 8.22 -12.77 -20.08
N PRO A 170 7.36 -13.20 -19.15
CA PRO A 170 5.93 -12.95 -19.30
C PRO A 170 5.70 -11.45 -19.46
N GLU A 171 4.81 -11.10 -20.38
CA GLU A 171 4.56 -9.70 -20.74
C GLU A 171 4.12 -8.94 -19.49
N THR A 172 4.70 -7.75 -19.28
CA THR A 172 4.36 -6.94 -18.12
C THR A 172 2.91 -6.50 -18.21
N VAL A 173 2.06 -6.95 -17.28
CA VAL A 173 0.65 -6.58 -17.26
C VAL A 173 0.48 -5.39 -16.35
N ASN A 174 0.25 -4.19 -16.92
CA ASN A 174 -0.09 -3.02 -16.10
C ASN A 174 -1.50 -3.18 -15.52
N GLY A 175 -1.66 -2.85 -14.24
CA GLY A 175 -2.96 -2.90 -13.61
C GLY A 175 -3.91 -1.82 -14.12
N ASN A 176 -5.19 -2.13 -14.16
CA ASN A 176 -6.23 -1.16 -14.45
C ASN A 176 -7.42 -1.32 -13.49
N TRP A 177 -8.10 -0.20 -13.26
CA TRP A 177 -9.14 -0.10 -12.26
C TRP A 177 -10.35 -0.94 -12.67
N GLY A 178 -10.82 -1.75 -11.72
CA GLY A 178 -12.12 -2.39 -11.80
C GLY A 178 -13.27 -1.40 -11.63
N GLN A 179 -14.48 -1.94 -11.70
CA GLN A 179 -15.69 -1.14 -11.48
C GLN A 179 -15.75 -0.63 -10.04
N TRP A 180 -16.36 0.54 -9.88
CA TRP A 180 -16.72 1.06 -8.57
C TRP A 180 -17.76 0.17 -7.90
N SER A 181 -17.58 -0.07 -6.61
CA SER A 181 -18.58 -0.69 -5.75
C SER A 181 -19.86 0.16 -5.72
N SER A 182 -20.93 -0.46 -5.23
CA SER A 182 -22.08 0.30 -4.75
C SER A 182 -21.64 1.25 -3.63
N TRP A 183 -22.38 2.35 -3.49
CA TRP A 183 -22.17 3.29 -2.39
C TRP A 183 -22.51 2.62 -1.06
N SER A 184 -21.65 2.79 -0.06
CA SER A 184 -21.87 2.33 1.30
C SER A 184 -23.09 2.97 1.94
N HIS A 185 -23.54 2.46 3.09
CA HIS A 185 -24.57 3.14 3.87
C HIS A 185 -24.10 4.53 4.30
N CYS A 186 -25.05 5.47 4.42
CA CYS A 186 -24.71 6.81 4.86
C CYS A 186 -24.22 6.78 6.32
N SER A 187 -23.06 7.37 6.59
CA SER A 187 -22.47 7.41 7.93
C SER A 187 -23.35 8.08 8.99
N ARG A 188 -24.32 8.91 8.56
CA ARG A 188 -25.22 9.66 9.45
C ARG A 188 -26.64 9.66 8.88
N THR A 189 -27.64 9.65 9.75
CA THR A 189 -29.06 9.70 9.35
C THR A 189 -29.57 11.13 9.12
N CYS A 190 -28.87 12.14 9.64
CA CYS A 190 -29.17 13.56 9.47
C CYS A 190 -27.90 14.42 9.58
N GLY A 191 -28.00 15.68 9.16
CA GLY A 191 -26.98 16.71 9.35
C GLY A 191 -25.73 16.54 8.49
N ALA A 192 -25.87 15.95 7.29
CA ALA A 192 -24.82 15.64 6.32
C ALA A 192 -23.88 14.49 6.74
N GLY A 193 -24.26 13.27 6.36
CA GLY A 193 -23.39 12.09 6.39
C GLY A 193 -22.61 11.91 5.10
N VAL A 194 -21.84 10.83 5.04
CA VAL A 194 -20.96 10.50 3.91
C VAL A 194 -21.15 9.03 3.53
N GLN A 195 -21.20 8.77 2.23
CA GLN A 195 -21.05 7.45 1.63
C GLN A 195 -19.72 7.38 0.91
N SER A 196 -19.15 6.20 0.86
CA SER A 196 -17.95 5.85 0.11
C SER A 196 -18.26 4.81 -0.94
N ALA A 197 -17.50 4.79 -2.03
CA ALA A 197 -17.45 3.70 -2.97
C ALA A 197 -15.99 3.40 -3.27
N ASP A 198 -15.67 2.12 -3.41
CA ASP A 198 -14.31 1.60 -3.56
C ASP A 198 -14.16 0.89 -4.90
N ARG A 199 -12.94 0.82 -5.42
CA ARG A 199 -12.60 -0.05 -6.55
C ARG A 199 -11.27 -0.73 -6.32
N GLU A 200 -11.05 -1.82 -7.03
CA GLU A 200 -9.79 -2.57 -6.96
C GLU A 200 -9.00 -2.46 -8.25
N CYS A 201 -7.67 -2.54 -8.14
CA CYS A 201 -6.79 -2.60 -9.30
C CYS A 201 -6.66 -4.05 -9.79
N ASN A 202 -7.70 -4.53 -10.47
CA ASN A 202 -7.87 -5.95 -10.83
C ASN A 202 -8.44 -6.19 -12.24
N HIS A 203 -8.57 -5.16 -13.09
CA HIS A 203 -9.11 -5.28 -14.45
C HIS A 203 -8.19 -4.69 -15.54
N PRO A 204 -6.97 -5.25 -15.76
CA PRO A 204 -6.43 -6.46 -15.14
C PRO A 204 -5.65 -6.18 -13.84
N LYS A 205 -5.30 -7.24 -13.11
CA LYS A 205 -4.38 -7.15 -11.97
C LYS A 205 -2.96 -6.92 -12.49
N PRO A 206 -2.15 -6.06 -11.84
CA PRO A 206 -0.76 -5.91 -12.22
C PRO A 206 0.04 -7.21 -12.03
N GLU A 207 0.80 -7.60 -13.05
CA GLU A 207 1.65 -8.81 -13.01
C GLU A 207 3.01 -8.54 -13.67
N PHE A 208 4.00 -9.37 -13.30
CA PHE A 208 5.34 -9.38 -13.90
C PHE A 208 6.05 -8.01 -13.90
N GLY A 209 5.91 -7.25 -12.80
CA GLY A 209 6.49 -5.92 -12.68
C GLY A 209 5.68 -4.81 -13.37
N GLY A 210 4.45 -5.11 -13.82
CA GLY A 210 3.51 -4.12 -14.29
C GLY A 210 3.11 -3.11 -13.22
N ARG A 211 2.76 -1.89 -13.65
CA ARG A 211 2.47 -0.78 -12.75
C ARG A 211 1.15 -0.97 -12.03
N TYR A 212 1.10 -0.56 -10.77
CA TYR A 212 -0.16 -0.43 -10.05
C TYR A 212 -1.02 0.71 -10.63
N CYS A 213 -2.34 0.63 -10.42
CA CYS A 213 -3.29 1.61 -10.93
C CYS A 213 -3.04 3.00 -10.35
N THR A 214 -3.05 4.01 -11.22
CA THR A 214 -2.94 5.42 -10.82
C THR A 214 -4.32 6.08 -10.76
N GLY A 215 -4.62 6.76 -9.66
CA GLY A 215 -5.87 7.49 -9.44
C GLY A 215 -6.55 7.10 -8.12
N GLU A 216 -7.76 7.60 -7.90
CA GLU A 216 -8.49 7.37 -6.64
C GLU A 216 -8.96 5.92 -6.54
N ARG A 217 -8.62 5.24 -5.44
CA ARG A 217 -9.16 3.92 -5.09
C ARG A 217 -10.54 4.01 -4.45
N ARG A 218 -10.80 5.11 -3.76
CA ARG A 218 -12.01 5.37 -2.99
C ARG A 218 -12.55 6.76 -3.31
N ARG A 219 -13.85 6.86 -3.56
CA ARG A 219 -14.56 8.12 -3.78
C ARG A 219 -15.65 8.33 -2.74
N TYR A 220 -16.03 9.58 -2.50
CA TYR A 220 -16.96 9.96 -1.44
C TYR A 220 -18.10 10.85 -1.92
N ARG A 221 -19.28 10.71 -1.30
CA ARG A 221 -20.40 11.63 -1.48
C ARG A 221 -21.17 11.93 -0.21
N ILE A 222 -21.71 13.14 -0.14
CA ILE A 222 -22.58 13.56 0.96
C ILE A 222 -23.96 12.91 0.76
N CYS A 223 -24.55 12.52 1.88
CA CYS A 223 -25.89 11.94 1.98
C CYS A 223 -26.58 12.53 3.21
N ASN A 224 -27.91 12.37 3.31
CA ASN A 224 -28.70 12.77 4.48
C ASN A 224 -28.42 14.21 4.96
N THR A 225 -28.52 15.17 4.04
CA THR A 225 -28.24 16.60 4.27
C THR A 225 -29.33 17.32 5.09
N LYS A 226 -30.48 16.67 5.32
CA LYS A 226 -31.54 17.22 6.16
C LYS A 226 -30.96 17.51 7.55
N PRO A 227 -31.10 18.74 8.08
CA PRO A 227 -30.63 19.07 9.41
C PRO A 227 -31.19 18.08 10.43
N CYS A 228 -30.38 17.72 11.41
CA CYS A 228 -30.91 17.04 12.58
C CYS A 228 -31.89 17.97 13.30
N GLN A 229 -32.88 17.39 13.98
CA GLN A 229 -33.65 18.15 14.97
C GLN A 229 -32.66 18.77 15.97
N LYS A 230 -33.01 19.89 16.63
CA LYS A 230 -32.16 20.62 17.59
C LYS A 230 -31.80 19.74 18.81
N ALA A 231 -30.99 18.72 18.56
CA ALA A 231 -30.60 17.69 19.51
C ALA A 231 -29.22 18.09 20.03
N LYS A 232 -29.19 18.41 21.32
CA LYS A 232 -28.03 18.08 22.13
C LYS A 232 -28.17 16.59 22.46
N PRO A 233 -27.10 15.78 22.39
CA PRO A 233 -25.71 16.14 22.10
C PRO A 233 -25.38 16.31 20.61
N THR A 234 -24.34 17.10 20.31
CA THR A 234 -23.70 17.17 18.99
C THR A 234 -23.03 15.84 18.63
N PHE A 235 -22.72 15.63 17.34
CA PHE A 235 -22.05 14.40 16.91
C PHE A 235 -20.70 14.18 17.58
N ARG A 236 -19.94 15.25 17.82
CA ARG A 236 -18.63 15.13 18.47
C ARG A 236 -18.75 14.85 19.97
N GLU A 237 -19.80 15.35 20.61
CA GLU A 237 -20.14 15.01 21.99
C GLU A 237 -20.56 13.54 22.09
N MET A 238 -21.39 13.04 21.16
CA MET A 238 -21.77 11.62 21.11
C MET A 238 -20.53 10.72 21.00
N LEU A 239 -19.57 11.07 20.14
CA LEU A 239 -18.33 10.30 19.98
C LEU A 239 -17.48 10.24 21.26
N CYS A 240 -17.41 11.32 22.06
CA CYS A 240 -16.71 11.24 23.35
C CYS A 240 -17.51 10.40 24.37
N SER A 241 -18.85 10.49 24.36
CA SER A 241 -19.69 9.74 25.30
C SER A 241 -19.65 8.21 25.11
N GLU A 242 -19.20 7.73 23.95
CA GLU A 242 -18.94 6.29 23.74
C GLU A 242 -17.86 5.75 24.70
N PHE A 243 -17.01 6.63 25.25
CA PHE A 243 -15.95 6.28 26.19
C PHE A 243 -16.36 6.45 27.66
N ASP A 244 -17.57 6.94 27.95
CA ASP A 244 -18.05 7.12 29.34
C ASP A 244 -18.20 5.78 30.08
N THR A 245 -18.38 4.68 29.35
CA THR A 245 -18.51 3.32 29.88
C THR A 245 -17.19 2.53 29.84
N VAL A 246 -16.10 3.15 29.37
CA VAL A 246 -14.78 2.52 29.24
C VAL A 246 -13.84 3.08 30.32
N PRO A 247 -13.31 2.25 31.23
CA PRO A 247 -12.42 2.73 32.28
C PRO A 247 -11.09 3.22 31.70
N TYR A 248 -10.72 4.45 32.06
CA TYR A 248 -9.40 5.03 31.78
C TYR A 248 -8.61 5.07 33.08
N GLN A 249 -7.45 4.41 33.12
CA GLN A 249 -6.65 4.25 34.35
C GLN A 249 -7.46 3.75 35.55
N ASN A 250 -8.33 2.76 35.30
CA ASN A 250 -9.26 2.14 36.27
C ASN A 250 -10.38 3.05 36.81
N GLU A 251 -10.56 4.25 36.25
CA GLU A 251 -11.63 5.17 36.63
C GLU A 251 -12.56 5.45 35.45
N LEU A 252 -13.83 5.76 35.74
CA LEU A 252 -14.80 6.19 34.74
C LEU A 252 -14.91 7.71 34.74
N TYR A 253 -14.99 8.28 33.55
CA TYR A 253 -15.09 9.73 33.35
C TYR A 253 -16.26 10.06 32.43
N GLU A 254 -16.84 11.23 32.65
CA GLU A 254 -17.72 11.86 31.66
C GLU A 254 -16.84 12.68 30.71
N TRP A 255 -16.85 12.31 29.43
CA TRP A 255 -15.94 12.87 28.44
C TRP A 255 -16.61 13.94 27.59
N VAL A 256 -15.95 15.08 27.44
CA VAL A 256 -16.39 16.16 26.54
C VAL A 256 -15.34 16.46 25.48
N PRO A 257 -15.76 16.82 24.25
CA PRO A 257 -14.82 17.00 23.16
C PRO A 257 -13.99 18.26 23.35
N VAL A 258 -12.75 18.21 22.89
CA VAL A 258 -11.79 19.32 22.87
C VAL A 258 -11.47 19.66 21.41
N ALA A 259 -11.42 20.95 21.10
CA ALA A 259 -11.04 21.40 19.77
C ALA A 259 -9.54 21.17 19.53
N SER A 260 -9.20 20.51 18.41
CA SER A 260 -7.83 20.44 17.89
C SER A 260 -7.77 21.19 16.56
N PRO A 261 -7.31 22.46 16.53
CA PRO A 261 -7.21 23.22 15.29
C PRO A 261 -6.22 22.63 14.28
N SER A 262 -5.15 21.99 14.76
CA SER A 262 -4.12 21.34 13.93
C SER A 262 -4.57 19.99 13.36
N SER A 263 -5.44 19.28 14.06
CA SER A 263 -5.97 17.97 13.64
C SER A 263 -7.49 17.90 13.87
N PRO A 264 -8.29 18.67 13.10
CA PRO A 264 -9.70 18.87 13.37
C PRO A 264 -10.58 17.66 13.04
N CYS A 265 -10.00 16.55 12.59
CA CYS A 265 -10.71 15.29 12.37
C CYS A 265 -10.25 14.15 13.28
N GLU A 266 -9.35 14.42 14.23
CA GLU A 266 -9.10 13.53 15.36
C GLU A 266 -10.16 13.74 16.44
N LEU A 267 -10.39 12.72 17.28
CA LEU A 267 -11.24 12.84 18.46
C LEU A 267 -10.35 13.05 19.69
N HIS A 268 -10.34 14.28 20.19
CA HIS A 268 -9.73 14.63 21.47
C HIS A 268 -10.83 14.87 22.48
N CYS A 269 -10.75 14.24 23.64
CA CYS A 269 -11.72 14.37 24.72
C CYS A 269 -11.00 14.71 26.02
N ARG A 270 -11.69 15.44 26.90
CA ARG A 270 -11.24 15.68 28.28
C ARG A 270 -12.34 15.28 29.25
N PRO A 271 -12.01 14.82 30.47
CA PRO A 271 -13.02 14.67 31.49
C PRO A 271 -13.64 16.02 31.85
N VAL A 272 -14.92 16.03 32.21
CA VAL A 272 -15.63 17.27 32.60
C VAL A 272 -14.93 17.99 33.76
N ARG A 273 -14.40 17.22 34.73
CA ARG A 273 -13.83 17.71 35.99
C ARG A 273 -12.31 17.76 36.04
N GLU A 274 -11.64 17.33 34.97
CA GLU A 274 -10.18 17.24 34.92
C GLU A 274 -9.60 18.17 33.84
N HIS A 275 -8.30 18.43 33.94
CA HIS A 275 -7.59 19.37 33.07
C HIS A 275 -6.76 18.68 31.98
N PHE A 276 -6.67 17.36 32.00
CA PHE A 276 -5.97 16.60 30.96
C PHE A 276 -6.90 16.33 29.78
N SER A 277 -6.30 16.15 28.60
CA SER A 277 -6.99 15.78 27.37
C SER A 277 -6.32 14.55 26.77
N GLU A 278 -7.12 13.64 26.25
CA GLU A 278 -6.65 12.43 25.60
C GLU A 278 -7.16 12.33 24.17
N LYS A 279 -6.32 11.76 23.30
CA LYS A 279 -6.70 11.41 21.94
C LYS A 279 -7.40 10.05 21.96
N MET A 280 -8.72 10.07 21.85
CA MET A 280 -9.54 8.86 21.88
C MET A 280 -9.55 8.11 20.55
N LEU A 281 -9.63 8.84 19.43
CA LEU A 281 -9.62 8.26 18.08
C LEU A 281 -8.73 9.08 17.14
N ASP A 282 -8.02 8.37 16.26
CA ASP A 282 -7.26 8.98 15.15
C ASP A 282 -8.18 9.67 14.13
N THR A 283 -9.44 9.23 14.03
CA THR A 283 -10.41 9.78 13.08
C THR A 283 -11.81 9.77 13.67
N VAL A 284 -12.51 10.90 13.60
CA VAL A 284 -13.96 10.98 13.85
C VAL A 284 -14.75 10.35 12.70
N THR A 285 -15.98 9.93 12.98
CA THR A 285 -16.90 9.40 11.95
C THR A 285 -17.09 10.40 10.80
N ASP A 286 -17.03 9.90 9.57
CA ASP A 286 -17.19 10.72 8.36
C ASP A 286 -18.51 11.50 8.37
N GLY A 287 -18.43 12.76 7.95
CA GLY A 287 -19.53 13.72 8.03
C GLY A 287 -19.52 14.56 9.30
N THR A 288 -18.74 14.22 10.33
CA THR A 288 -18.60 15.07 11.52
C THR A 288 -18.03 16.44 11.15
N PRO A 289 -18.60 17.56 11.63
CA PRO A 289 -18.02 18.89 11.40
C PRO A 289 -16.58 18.97 11.92
N CYS A 290 -15.67 19.51 11.09
CA CYS A 290 -14.25 19.59 11.47
C CYS A 290 -14.02 20.49 12.69
N PHE A 291 -14.72 21.62 12.72
CA PHE A 291 -14.58 22.63 13.74
C PHE A 291 -15.87 22.74 14.54
N MET A 292 -15.75 23.09 15.81
CA MET A 292 -16.91 23.28 16.68
C MET A 292 -17.68 24.57 16.37
N ASN A 293 -17.15 25.44 15.51
CA ASN A 293 -17.83 26.65 15.07
C ASN A 293 -18.84 26.33 13.94
N ASN A 294 -20.03 26.91 14.03
CA ASN A 294 -21.15 26.58 13.15
C ASN A 294 -21.08 27.25 11.77
N ASN A 295 -19.97 27.95 11.44
CA ASN A 295 -19.86 28.80 10.26
C ASN A 295 -19.18 28.11 9.06
N SER A 296 -18.43 27.02 9.27
CA SER A 296 -17.77 26.30 8.19
C SER A 296 -18.59 25.08 7.76
N ARG A 297 -18.92 24.95 6.47
CA ARG A 297 -19.49 23.73 5.87
C ARG A 297 -18.43 22.64 5.64
N SER A 298 -17.39 22.59 6.46
CA SER A 298 -16.30 21.64 6.35
C SER A 298 -16.57 20.42 7.22
N ILE A 299 -16.46 19.24 6.63
CA ILE A 299 -16.71 17.97 7.30
C ILE A 299 -15.51 17.05 7.17
N CYS A 300 -15.32 16.21 8.17
CA CYS A 300 -14.31 15.16 8.17
C CYS A 300 -14.72 14.07 7.20
N VAL A 301 -13.81 13.73 6.29
CA VAL A 301 -13.91 12.52 5.48
C VAL A 301 -12.56 11.86 5.42
N ASN A 302 -12.54 10.62 5.86
CA ASN A 302 -11.35 9.79 5.92
C ASN A 302 -10.20 10.43 6.73
N GLY A 303 -10.54 11.05 7.86
CA GLY A 303 -9.57 11.74 8.72
C GLY A 303 -9.10 13.10 8.20
N VAL A 304 -9.54 13.53 7.02
CA VAL A 304 -9.16 14.83 6.43
C VAL A 304 -10.35 15.80 6.47
N CYS A 305 -10.10 17.03 6.91
CA CYS A 305 -11.10 18.09 6.85
C CYS A 305 -11.23 18.60 5.41
N LYS A 306 -12.41 18.45 4.81
CA LYS A 306 -12.66 18.95 3.44
C LYS A 306 -13.81 19.94 3.42
N VAL A 307 -13.68 20.98 2.61
CA VAL A 307 -14.74 21.97 2.36
C VAL A 307 -15.68 21.48 1.26
N GLU A 308 -16.99 21.66 1.44
CA GLU A 308 -18.01 21.23 0.45
C GLU A 308 -17.76 21.78 -0.97
N ARG A 309 -17.30 23.03 -1.11
CA ARG A 309 -17.03 23.68 -2.41
C ARG A 309 -15.78 23.16 -3.15
N GLU A 310 -14.76 22.71 -2.43
CA GLU A 310 -13.56 22.13 -3.05
C GLU A 310 -13.89 20.77 -3.68
N ARG A 311 -14.83 20.03 -3.08
CA ARG A 311 -15.30 18.74 -3.60
C ARG A 311 -16.08 18.84 -4.90
N GLU A 312 -16.87 19.89 -5.08
CA GLU A 312 -17.57 20.12 -6.36
C GLU A 312 -16.56 20.36 -7.49
N ARG A 313 -15.51 21.13 -7.21
CA ARG A 313 -14.41 21.40 -8.15
C ARG A 313 -13.54 20.17 -8.42
N GLU A 314 -13.24 19.37 -7.40
CA GLU A 314 -12.55 18.08 -7.56
C GLU A 314 -13.37 17.12 -8.43
N ARG A 315 -14.67 16.99 -8.17
CA ARG A 315 -15.58 16.15 -8.97
C ARG A 315 -15.66 16.60 -10.42
N GLU A 316 -15.68 17.90 -10.67
CA GLU A 316 -15.73 18.44 -12.02
C GLU A 316 -14.42 18.15 -12.78
N ARG A 317 -13.27 18.39 -12.14
CA ARG A 317 -11.94 18.04 -12.67
C ARG A 317 -11.77 16.54 -12.90
N GLU A 318 -12.32 15.70 -12.03
CA GLU A 318 -12.23 14.24 -12.14
C GLU A 318 -13.09 13.72 -13.30
N ARG A 319 -14.33 14.21 -13.44
CA ARG A 319 -15.19 13.89 -14.59
C ARG A 319 -14.54 14.29 -15.91
N GLU A 320 -13.83 15.42 -15.92
CA GLU A 320 -13.10 15.89 -17.09
C GLU A 320 -11.91 14.97 -17.42
N ARG A 321 -11.11 14.57 -16.42
CA ARG A 321 -10.00 13.62 -16.57
C ARG A 321 -10.45 12.22 -17.00
N GLU A 322 -11.58 11.74 -16.48
CA GLU A 322 -12.12 10.42 -16.84
C GLU A 322 -12.61 10.42 -18.30
N ARG A 323 -13.29 11.49 -18.73
CA ARG A 323 -13.67 11.70 -20.15
C ARG A 323 -12.46 11.79 -21.08
N GLU A 324 -11.40 12.46 -20.65
CA GLU A 324 -10.17 12.58 -21.45
C GLU A 324 -9.48 11.22 -21.63
N ARG A 325 -9.43 10.40 -20.57
CA ARG A 325 -8.89 9.03 -20.63
C ARG A 325 -9.73 8.10 -21.50
N GLU A 326 -11.06 8.22 -21.43
CA GLU A 326 -11.95 7.42 -22.28
C GLU A 326 -11.74 7.74 -23.77
N ARG A 327 -11.57 9.03 -24.10
CA ARG A 327 -11.20 9.47 -25.46
C ARG A 327 -9.82 8.96 -25.89
N GLU A 328 -8.84 8.94 -24.99
CA GLU A 328 -7.50 8.42 -25.29
C GLU A 328 -7.53 6.91 -25.58
N ARG A 329 -8.33 6.15 -24.81
CA ARG A 329 -8.58 4.72 -25.04
C ARG A 329 -9.29 4.44 -26.36
N GLU A 330 -10.28 5.26 -26.73
CA GLU A 330 -10.93 5.15 -28.04
C GLU A 330 -9.92 5.39 -29.17
N ARG A 331 -9.05 6.39 -29.03
CA ARG A 331 -7.99 6.68 -30.02
C ARG A 331 -6.96 5.56 -30.14
N GLU A 332 -6.56 4.92 -29.03
CA GLU A 332 -5.67 3.76 -29.08
C GLU A 332 -6.35 2.58 -29.81
N ARG A 333 -7.62 2.30 -29.50
CA ARG A 333 -8.39 1.25 -30.19
C ARG A 333 -8.56 1.52 -31.68
N GLU A 334 -8.76 2.77 -32.07
CA GLU A 334 -8.80 3.16 -33.49
C GLU A 334 -7.46 2.95 -34.18
N ARG A 335 -6.34 3.32 -33.53
CA ARG A 335 -4.99 3.08 -34.07
C ARG A 335 -4.65 1.61 -34.21
N GLU A 336 -5.08 0.77 -33.27
CA GLU A 336 -4.93 -0.69 -33.37
C GLU A 336 -5.72 -1.25 -34.56
N ARG A 337 -6.95 -0.78 -34.78
CA ARG A 337 -7.77 -1.18 -35.93
C ARG A 337 -7.21 -0.72 -37.28
N GLU A 338 -6.67 0.50 -37.34
CA GLU A 338 -6.03 1.02 -38.55
C GLU A 338 -4.66 0.35 -38.82
N GLY A 339 -3.94 -0.07 -37.77
CA GLY A 339 -2.69 -0.82 -37.88
C GLY A 339 -2.87 -2.27 -38.37
N GLU A 340 -3.99 -2.92 -38.04
CA GLU A 340 -4.33 -4.25 -38.55
C GLU A 340 -4.77 -4.22 -40.03
N GLY A 341 -5.31 -3.11 -40.51
CA GLY A 341 -5.74 -2.93 -41.91
C GLY A 341 -4.62 -2.63 -42.91
N GLY A 342 -3.38 -2.42 -42.45
CA GLY A 342 -2.25 -2.00 -43.29
C GLY A 342 -1.34 -3.12 -43.82
N SER A 343 -1.60 -4.39 -43.50
CA SER A 343 -0.74 -5.52 -43.91
C SER A 343 -1.27 -6.39 -45.05
N GLU A 344 -2.48 -6.13 -45.56
CA GLU A 344 -3.04 -6.82 -46.73
C GLU A 344 -2.92 -5.95 -47.99
N GLY A 345 -1.70 -5.77 -48.51
CA GLY A 345 -1.56 -4.93 -49.69
C GLY A 345 -0.18 -4.80 -50.33
N GLU A 346 0.72 -5.78 -50.22
CA GLU A 346 1.93 -5.78 -51.08
C GLU A 346 2.50 -7.21 -51.24
N SER A 347 1.80 -8.02 -52.04
CA SER A 347 2.33 -9.26 -52.61
C SER A 347 1.69 -9.48 -53.97
N GLN A 348 2.22 -8.80 -55.00
CA GLN A 348 2.23 -9.26 -56.39
C GLN A 348 3.06 -8.31 -57.26
N CYS A 349 4.30 -8.71 -57.56
CA CYS A 349 4.98 -8.56 -58.86
C CYS A 349 6.21 -9.48 -58.86
#